data_AF-O86675-F1
#
_entry.id   AF-O86675-F1
#
_cell.length_a   1.000
_cell.length_b   1.000
_cell.length_c   1.000
_cell.angle_alpha   90.00
_cell.angle_beta   90.00
_cell.angle_gamma   90.00
#
_symmetry.space_group_name_H-M   'P 1'
#
loop_
_entity.id
_entity.type
_entity.pdbx_description
1 polymer ?
#
loop_
_entity_poly.entity_id
_entity_poly.type
_entity_poly.pdbx_seq_one_letter_code
_entity_poly.pdbx_strand_id
1 'polypeptide(L)'
;MKSATPSNGHMPQHMALEREFTMRFTSTPRGARLARRLVSHRLNDWGHPYATSVNETLTLITSELTANAVRHGHIPGRDFHVQLTLTDDIFRIEVTDTCAEKRPPASPSAADALSESGRGMLLVAALADDWGVSPRPAAPGKTVWAQLHVRTKGHPLTHRVAPEPTDVDLLLTTASLLRDDVGSRPEDASHGGRRQ
;
A
#
# COMPACT_ATOMS: atom_id res chain seq x y z
N MET A 1 -16.48 -13.81 60.32
CA MET A 1 -17.35 -13.47 59.17
C MET A 1 -16.60 -12.45 58.33
N LYS A 2 -16.36 -12.75 57.04
CA LYS A 2 -15.42 -12.03 56.16
C LYS A 2 -16.04 -10.74 55.61
N SER A 3 -15.14 -9.77 55.43
CA SER A 3 -15.31 -8.38 55.03
C SER A 3 -16.05 -8.20 53.70
N ALA A 4 -16.86 -7.15 53.61
CA ALA A 4 -17.42 -6.61 52.38
C ALA A 4 -16.48 -5.56 51.80
N THR A 5 -16.16 -5.68 50.52
CA THR A 5 -15.50 -4.65 49.71
C THR A 5 -16.46 -4.26 48.59
N PRO A 6 -16.84 -3.00 48.40
CA PRO A 6 -17.56 -2.62 47.20
C PRO A 6 -16.56 -2.38 46.07
N SER A 7 -16.85 -3.03 44.94
CA SER A 7 -16.40 -2.69 43.60
C SER A 7 -16.95 -1.33 43.20
N ASN A 8 -16.11 -0.40 42.73
CA ASN A 8 -16.38 0.32 41.48
C ASN A 8 -15.24 1.26 41.09
N GLY A 9 -14.68 1.02 39.91
CA GLY A 9 -13.75 1.92 39.22
C GLY A 9 -13.67 1.53 37.75
N HIS A 10 -14.82 1.27 37.11
CA HIS A 10 -14.87 1.16 35.65
C HIS A 10 -14.64 2.58 35.11
N MET A 11 -13.38 2.89 34.79
CA MET A 11 -13.08 4.03 33.92
C MET A 11 -13.88 3.83 32.63
N PRO A 12 -14.57 4.86 32.10
CA PRO A 12 -15.17 4.73 30.78
C PRO A 12 -14.01 4.51 29.80
N GLN A 13 -13.95 3.31 29.21
CA GLN A 13 -13.20 3.10 28.00
C GLN A 13 -13.75 4.12 27.01
N HIS A 14 -12.94 5.12 26.64
CA HIS A 14 -13.25 6.00 25.53
C HIS A 14 -13.51 5.09 24.33
N MET A 15 -14.79 4.88 23.99
CA MET A 15 -15.15 4.19 22.76
C MET A 15 -14.60 5.08 21.64
N ALA A 16 -13.48 4.68 21.04
CA ALA A 16 -13.01 5.27 19.80
C ALA A 16 -14.21 5.28 18.86
N LEU A 17 -14.51 6.45 18.29
CA LEU A 17 -15.64 6.58 17.37
C LEU A 17 -15.24 5.92 16.05
N GLU A 18 -15.27 4.59 16.01
CA GLU A 18 -14.92 3.82 14.82
C GLU A 18 -16.04 3.97 13.79
N ARG A 19 -15.69 4.54 12.63
CA ARG A 19 -16.58 4.57 11.47
C ARG A 19 -15.94 3.78 10.36
N GLU A 20 -16.75 2.99 9.66
CA GLU A 20 -16.30 2.17 8.55
C GLU A 20 -17.25 2.30 7.36
N PHE A 21 -16.67 2.34 6.16
CA PHE A 21 -17.35 2.16 4.90
C PHE A 21 -16.56 1.17 4.05
N THR A 22 -17.21 0.07 3.65
CA THR A 22 -16.60 -0.96 2.81
C THR A 22 -17.50 -1.31 1.63
N MET A 23 -16.95 -1.33 0.41
CA MET A 23 -17.71 -1.66 -0.80
C MET A 23 -16.84 -2.25 -1.91
N ARG A 24 -17.44 -3.09 -2.76
CA ARG A 24 -16.84 -3.65 -3.97
C ARG A 24 -17.21 -2.86 -5.21
N PHE A 25 -16.27 -2.76 -6.15
CA PHE A 25 -16.46 -2.06 -7.41
C PHE A 25 -15.88 -2.87 -8.56
N THR A 26 -16.59 -2.88 -9.68
CA THR A 26 -16.05 -3.40 -10.94
C THR A 26 -14.76 -2.69 -11.30
N SER A 27 -13.74 -3.41 -11.74
CA SER A 27 -12.44 -2.87 -12.17
C SER A 27 -12.53 -2.13 -13.52
N THR A 28 -13.35 -1.08 -13.58
CA THR A 28 -13.58 -0.23 -14.74
C THR A 28 -13.43 1.25 -14.37
N PRO A 29 -13.18 2.15 -15.33
CA PRO A 29 -13.17 3.59 -15.05
C PRO A 29 -14.46 4.11 -14.43
N ARG A 30 -15.61 3.50 -14.77
CA ARG A 30 -16.91 3.83 -14.17
C ARG A 30 -16.98 3.42 -12.70
N GLY A 31 -16.45 2.24 -12.36
CA GLY A 31 -16.33 1.75 -10.99
C GLY A 31 -15.43 2.65 -10.12
N ALA A 32 -14.25 3.02 -10.62
CA ALA A 32 -13.35 3.96 -9.93
C ALA A 32 -14.00 5.33 -9.67
N ARG A 33 -14.70 5.87 -10.67
CA ARG A 33 -15.45 7.13 -10.52
C ARG A 33 -16.55 7.02 -9.45
N LEU A 34 -17.25 5.89 -9.38
CA LEU A 34 -18.28 5.65 -8.37
C LEU A 34 -17.66 5.54 -6.97
N ALA A 35 -16.58 4.77 -6.83
CA ALA A 35 -15.86 4.60 -5.56
C ALA A 35 -15.44 5.95 -4.97
N ARG A 36 -14.80 6.80 -5.79
CA ARG A 36 -14.42 8.17 -5.40
C ARG A 36 -15.61 8.99 -4.89
N ARG A 37 -16.73 8.98 -5.62
CA ARG A 37 -17.92 9.74 -5.25
C ARG A 37 -18.51 9.26 -3.93
N LEU A 38 -18.57 7.95 -3.72
CA LEU A 38 -19.10 7.37 -2.50
C LEU A 38 -18.18 7.66 -1.30
N VAL A 39 -16.86 7.59 -1.46
CA VAL A 39 -15.92 8.00 -0.41
C VAL A 39 -16.13 9.46 -0.02
N SER A 40 -16.17 10.38 -1.00
CA SER A 40 -16.41 11.81 -0.74
C SER A 40 -17.76 12.06 -0.04
N HIS A 41 -18.81 11.33 -0.43
CA HIS A 41 -20.11 11.41 0.24
C HIS A 41 -20.07 10.87 1.67
N ARG A 42 -19.37 9.76 1.93
CA ARG A 42 -19.21 9.20 3.27
C ARG A 42 -18.44 10.14 4.19
N LEU A 43 -17.42 10.80 3.68
CA LEU A 43 -16.71 11.84 4.42
C LEU A 43 -17.65 13.00 4.82
N ASN A 44 -18.52 13.43 3.91
CA ASN A 44 -19.55 14.42 4.21
C ASN A 44 -20.52 13.93 5.31
N ASP A 45 -21.02 12.69 5.19
CA ASP A 45 -21.89 12.07 6.22
C ASP A 45 -21.19 11.97 7.58
N TRP A 46 -19.85 11.91 7.57
CA TRP A 46 -19.04 11.82 8.78
C TRP A 46 -18.63 13.16 9.37
N GLY A 47 -19.12 14.27 8.82
CA GLY A 47 -18.84 15.62 9.33
C GLY A 47 -17.65 16.30 8.68
N HIS A 48 -17.17 15.81 7.54
CA HIS A 48 -16.17 16.46 6.69
C HIS A 48 -16.82 16.91 5.37
N PRO A 49 -17.47 18.09 5.34
CA PRO A 49 -18.12 18.61 4.14
C PRO A 49 -17.22 18.65 2.92
N TYR A 50 -17.82 18.65 1.73
CA TYR A 50 -17.11 18.60 0.45
C TYR A 50 -16.02 19.65 0.27
N ALA A 51 -16.17 20.84 0.87
CA ALA A 51 -15.21 21.95 0.78
C ALA A 51 -14.08 21.89 1.83
N THR A 52 -14.00 20.82 2.62
CA THR A 52 -12.93 20.65 3.61
C THR A 52 -11.70 20.01 2.98
N SER A 53 -10.52 20.43 3.43
CA SER A 53 -9.23 19.86 2.98
C SER A 53 -9.16 18.35 3.17
N VAL A 54 -9.75 17.82 4.25
CA VAL A 54 -9.84 16.37 4.51
C VAL A 54 -10.61 15.66 3.41
N ASN A 55 -11.79 16.18 3.03
CA ASN A 55 -12.61 15.57 1.98
C ASN A 55 -11.91 15.64 0.62
N GLU A 56 -11.38 16.81 0.25
CA GLU A 56 -10.65 17.01 -1.00
C GLU A 56 -9.44 16.07 -1.11
N THR A 57 -8.62 16.00 -0.06
CA THR A 57 -7.40 15.19 -0.01
C THR A 57 -7.71 13.70 -0.11
N LEU A 58 -8.63 13.17 0.70
CA LEU A 58 -8.99 11.75 0.66
C LEU A 58 -9.70 11.37 -0.64
N THR A 59 -10.49 12.27 -1.21
CA THR A 59 -11.12 12.06 -2.52
C THR A 59 -10.07 11.96 -3.62
N LEU A 60 -9.01 12.78 -3.56
CA LEU A 60 -7.90 12.74 -4.51
C LEU A 60 -7.06 11.47 -4.34
N ILE A 61 -6.68 11.12 -3.12
CA ILE A 61 -5.99 9.86 -2.81
C ILE A 61 -6.80 8.66 -3.33
N THR A 62 -8.11 8.64 -3.06
CA THR A 62 -9.00 7.57 -3.55
C THR A 62 -9.01 7.50 -5.08
N SER A 63 -8.95 8.64 -5.77
CA SER A 63 -8.88 8.68 -7.24
C SER A 63 -7.65 7.94 -7.74
N GLU A 64 -6.49 8.23 -7.17
CA GLU A 64 -5.22 7.63 -7.60
C GLU A 64 -5.16 6.13 -7.27
N LEU A 65 -5.57 5.75 -6.06
CA LEU A 65 -5.57 4.33 -5.65
C LEU A 65 -6.52 3.49 -6.50
N THR A 66 -7.75 3.97 -6.74
CA THR A 66 -8.73 3.25 -7.56
C THR A 66 -8.36 3.23 -9.04
N ALA A 67 -7.74 4.30 -9.56
CA ALA A 67 -7.21 4.29 -10.91
C ALA A 67 -6.04 3.30 -11.06
N ASN A 68 -5.17 3.18 -10.05
CA ASN A 68 -4.12 2.17 -10.02
C ASN A 68 -4.70 0.75 -9.97
N ALA A 69 -5.76 0.52 -9.19
CA ALA A 69 -6.46 -0.76 -9.16
C ALA A 69 -7.09 -1.11 -10.52
N VAL A 70 -7.68 -0.14 -11.23
CA VAL A 70 -8.23 -0.36 -12.58
C VAL A 70 -7.13 -0.64 -13.61
N ARG A 71 -5.98 0.05 -13.55
CA ARG A 71 -4.89 -0.13 -14.53
C ARG A 71 -4.10 -1.42 -14.31
N HIS A 72 -3.82 -1.77 -13.05
CA HIS A 72 -2.87 -2.84 -12.71
C HIS A 72 -3.53 -4.05 -12.08
N GLY A 73 -4.72 -3.89 -11.52
CA GLY A 73 -5.53 -4.95 -10.92
C GLY A 73 -6.48 -5.64 -11.90
N HIS A 74 -6.51 -5.20 -13.17
CA HIS A 74 -7.50 -5.69 -14.14
C HIS A 74 -7.26 -7.15 -14.52
N ILE A 75 -8.05 -8.02 -13.91
CA ILE A 75 -8.38 -9.35 -14.39
C ILE A 75 -9.86 -9.30 -14.79
N PRO A 76 -10.23 -9.64 -16.04
CA PRO A 76 -11.63 -9.64 -16.47
C PRO A 76 -12.54 -10.36 -15.48
N GLY A 77 -13.66 -9.72 -15.12
CA GLY A 77 -14.64 -10.28 -14.18
C GLY A 77 -14.26 -10.19 -12.70
N ARG A 78 -13.20 -9.46 -12.33
CA ARG A 78 -12.82 -9.25 -10.93
C ARG A 78 -13.04 -7.81 -10.47
N ASP A 79 -13.55 -7.69 -9.25
CA ASP A 79 -13.75 -6.42 -8.55
C ASP A 79 -12.50 -6.01 -7.76
N PHE A 80 -12.41 -4.73 -7.45
CA PHE A 80 -11.57 -4.22 -6.37
C PHE A 80 -12.44 -3.83 -5.17
N HIS A 81 -11.87 -3.85 -3.97
CA HIS A 81 -12.55 -3.44 -2.75
C HIS A 81 -12.00 -2.10 -2.26
N VAL A 82 -12.87 -1.25 -1.76
CA VAL A 82 -12.50 -0.03 -1.05
C VAL A 82 -13.01 -0.14 0.38
N GLN A 83 -12.12 0.15 1.32
CA GLN A 83 -12.44 0.28 2.75
C GLN A 83 -11.92 1.63 3.24
N LEU A 84 -12.81 2.42 3.83
CA LEU A 84 -12.50 3.68 4.48
C LEU A 84 -12.83 3.51 5.96
N THR A 85 -11.85 3.70 6.83
CA THR A 85 -12.05 3.72 8.28
C THR A 85 -11.66 5.08 8.86
N LEU A 86 -12.36 5.47 9.92
CA LEU A 86 -11.96 6.55 10.82
C LEU A 86 -11.86 5.95 12.22
N THR A 87 -10.65 5.97 12.78
CA THR A 87 -10.40 5.57 14.16
C THR A 87 -9.68 6.72 14.84
N ASP A 88 -10.24 7.17 15.96
CA ASP A 88 -9.85 8.42 16.63
C ASP A 88 -9.88 9.62 15.67
N ASP A 89 -8.71 10.10 15.24
CA ASP A 89 -8.53 11.24 14.33
C ASP A 89 -7.81 10.82 13.02
N ILE A 90 -7.75 9.53 12.70
CA ILE A 90 -7.00 9.02 11.55
C ILE A 90 -7.94 8.34 10.56
N PHE A 91 -8.00 8.91 9.37
CA PHE A 91 -8.58 8.24 8.21
C PHE A 91 -7.61 7.24 7.63
N ARG A 92 -8.10 6.05 7.30
CA ARG A 92 -7.37 5.06 6.49
C ARG A 92 -8.23 4.66 5.30
N ILE A 93 -7.69 4.85 4.09
CA ILE A 93 -8.30 4.37 2.85
C ILE A 93 -7.48 3.20 2.34
N GLU A 94 -8.16 2.09 2.06
CA GLU A 94 -7.56 0.86 1.56
C GLU A 94 -8.23 0.47 0.26
N VAL A 95 -7.43 0.17 -0.75
CA VAL A 95 -7.88 -0.35 -2.04
C VAL A 95 -7.24 -1.70 -2.27
N THR A 96 -8.05 -2.74 -2.25
CA THR A 96 -7.62 -4.11 -2.45
C THR A 96 -7.95 -4.56 -3.87
N ASP A 97 -6.93 -4.87 -4.67
CA ASP A 97 -7.10 -5.51 -5.96
C ASP A 97 -6.70 -6.99 -5.90
N THR A 98 -7.23 -7.79 -6.83
CA THR A 98 -7.05 -9.25 -6.84
C THR A 98 -5.85 -9.71 -7.68
N CYS A 99 -5.02 -8.79 -8.16
CA CYS A 99 -3.84 -9.08 -8.98
C CYS A 99 -2.58 -9.13 -8.11
N ALA A 100 -2.05 -10.33 -7.91
CA ALA A 100 -0.86 -10.55 -7.08
C ALA A 100 0.46 -10.18 -7.78
N GLU A 101 0.48 -10.07 -9.12
CA GLU A 101 1.71 -10.03 -9.91
C GLU A 101 2.32 -8.64 -10.09
N LYS A 102 1.56 -7.56 -9.86
CA LYS A 102 2.05 -6.18 -10.06
C LYS A 102 2.03 -5.41 -8.74
N ARG A 103 3.16 -5.34 -8.04
CA ARG A 103 3.33 -4.43 -6.89
C ARG A 103 3.86 -3.08 -7.39
N PRO A 104 3.30 -1.94 -6.93
CA PRO A 104 3.98 -0.67 -7.10
C PRO A 104 5.33 -0.74 -6.36
N PRO A 105 6.40 -0.13 -6.90
CA PRO A 105 7.65 -0.01 -6.17
C PRO A 105 7.41 0.74 -4.85
N ALA A 106 8.09 0.30 -3.77
CA ALA A 106 7.95 0.87 -2.43
C ALA A 106 8.37 2.36 -2.37
N SER A 107 9.25 2.77 -3.28
CA SER A 107 9.60 4.15 -3.55
C SER A 107 9.58 4.35 -5.07
N PRO A 108 8.72 5.22 -5.63
CA PRO A 108 8.82 5.56 -7.04
C PRO A 108 10.17 6.23 -7.31
N SER A 109 11.01 5.62 -8.14
CA SER A 109 12.25 6.24 -8.59
C SER A 109 11.94 7.49 -9.42
N ALA A 110 12.88 8.45 -9.50
CA ALA A 110 12.77 9.56 -10.46
C ALA A 110 12.59 9.07 -11.91
N ALA A 111 13.06 7.85 -12.23
CA ALA A 111 12.82 7.19 -13.50
C ALA A 111 11.36 6.69 -13.66
N ASP A 112 10.72 6.26 -12.57
CA ASP A 112 9.32 5.76 -12.58
C ASP A 112 8.30 6.91 -12.63
N ALA A 113 8.70 8.12 -12.19
CA ALA A 113 7.91 9.35 -12.22
C ALA A 113 7.50 9.80 -13.65
N LEU A 114 8.19 9.28 -14.67
CA LEU A 114 7.86 9.51 -16.08
C LEU A 114 6.75 8.59 -16.59
N SER A 115 6.42 7.50 -15.88
CA SER A 115 5.23 6.70 -16.15
C SER A 115 4.00 7.32 -15.50
N GLU A 116 2.83 7.27 -16.17
CA GLU A 116 1.58 7.76 -15.59
C GLU A 116 1.24 7.06 -14.25
N SER A 117 1.71 5.83 -14.06
CA SER A 117 1.50 5.08 -12.83
C SER A 117 2.39 5.54 -11.68
N GLY A 118 3.59 6.06 -11.96
CA GLY A 118 4.49 6.61 -10.95
C GLY A 118 3.98 7.95 -10.41
N ARG A 119 3.34 8.76 -11.27
CA ARG A 119 2.76 10.06 -10.88
C ARG A 119 1.63 9.93 -9.86
N GLY A 120 0.76 8.93 -10.01
CA GLY A 120 -0.35 8.71 -9.08
C GLY A 120 0.12 8.37 -7.67
N MET A 121 1.15 7.50 -7.54
CA MET A 121 1.71 7.18 -6.22
C MET A 121 2.55 8.31 -5.62
N LEU A 122 3.21 9.13 -6.45
CA LEU A 122 3.87 10.36 -5.98
C LEU A 122 2.86 11.33 -5.37
N LEU A 123 1.67 11.46 -5.97
CA LEU A 123 0.61 12.29 -5.43
C LEU A 123 0.09 11.74 -4.09
N VAL A 124 -0.12 10.42 -3.98
CA VAL A 124 -0.50 9.78 -2.71
C VAL A 124 0.58 10.03 -1.64
N ALA A 125 1.86 9.83 -1.98
CA ALA A 125 2.98 10.05 -1.08
C ALA A 125 3.11 11.51 -0.61
N ALA A 126 2.73 12.47 -1.45
CA ALA A 126 2.76 13.89 -1.11
C ALA A 126 1.59 14.34 -0.22
N LEU A 127 0.45 13.64 -0.30
CA LEU A 127 -0.80 14.03 0.36
C LEU A 127 -1.08 13.26 1.65
N ALA A 128 -0.64 12.01 1.73
CA ALA A 128 -0.88 11.14 2.88
C ALA A 128 0.17 11.37 3.98
N ASP A 129 -0.22 11.21 5.23
CA ASP A 129 0.73 11.18 6.35
C ASP A 129 1.56 9.88 6.37
N ASP A 130 0.94 8.79 5.92
CA ASP A 130 1.56 7.48 5.74
C ASP A 130 0.85 6.71 4.63
N TRP A 131 1.55 5.83 3.94
CA TRP A 131 0.98 4.97 2.91
C TRP A 131 1.83 3.72 2.72
N GLY A 132 1.23 2.68 2.15
CA GLY A 132 1.97 1.46 1.86
C GLY A 132 1.20 0.44 1.06
N VAL A 133 1.83 -0.72 0.92
CA VAL A 133 1.26 -1.88 0.22
C VAL A 133 1.41 -3.09 1.12
N SER A 134 0.31 -3.79 1.38
CA SER A 134 0.30 -5.06 2.11
C SER A 134 -0.24 -6.19 1.23
N PRO A 135 0.19 -7.44 1.42
CA PRO A 135 -0.42 -8.58 0.76
C PRO A 135 -1.85 -8.77 1.27
N ARG A 136 -2.76 -9.20 0.39
CA ARG A 136 -4.11 -9.55 0.80
C ARG A 136 -4.09 -10.80 1.71
N PRO A 137 -4.73 -10.78 2.89
CA PRO A 137 -4.79 -11.96 3.75
C PRO A 137 -5.51 -13.13 3.07
N ALA A 138 -4.92 -14.33 3.14
CA ALA A 138 -5.51 -15.60 2.70
C ALA A 138 -5.98 -15.67 1.22
N ALA A 139 -5.57 -14.74 0.35
CA ALA A 139 -5.92 -14.76 -1.07
C ALA A 139 -4.90 -13.98 -1.93
N PRO A 140 -4.77 -14.30 -3.23
CA PRO A 140 -3.99 -13.48 -4.16
C PRO A 140 -4.50 -12.04 -4.23
N GLY A 141 -3.57 -11.10 -4.30
CA GLY A 141 -3.85 -9.68 -4.41
C GLY A 141 -2.96 -8.83 -3.50
N LYS A 142 -3.17 -7.52 -3.57
CA LYS A 142 -2.53 -6.54 -2.72
C LYS A 142 -3.54 -5.52 -2.23
N THR A 143 -3.25 -4.93 -1.10
CA THR A 143 -3.97 -3.79 -0.55
C THR A 143 -3.01 -2.61 -0.57
N VAL A 144 -3.33 -1.59 -1.37
CA VAL A 144 -2.65 -0.29 -1.30
C VAL A 144 -3.45 0.58 -0.36
N TRP A 145 -2.78 1.21 0.60
CA TRP A 145 -3.44 1.97 1.65
C TRP A 145 -2.75 3.32 1.86
N ALA A 146 -3.52 4.28 2.37
CA ALA A 146 -3.04 5.60 2.76
C ALA A 146 -3.75 6.08 4.03
N GLN A 147 -3.06 6.85 4.85
CA GLN A 147 -3.55 7.44 6.09
C GLN A 147 -3.50 8.97 6.05
N LEU A 148 -4.49 9.61 6.66
CA LEU A 148 -4.58 11.05 6.82
C LEU A 148 -5.13 11.41 8.19
N HIS A 149 -4.43 12.26 8.94
CA HIS A 149 -4.93 12.81 10.20
C HIS A 149 -5.94 13.92 9.92
N VAL A 150 -7.04 13.94 10.67
CA VAL A 150 -8.06 14.99 10.64
C VAL A 150 -7.49 16.36 11.03
N ARG A 151 -6.35 16.37 11.73
CA ARG A 151 -5.59 17.58 12.03
C ARG A 151 -4.89 18.06 10.77
N THR A 152 -5.51 19.01 10.09
CA THR A 152 -4.92 19.75 8.97
C THR A 152 -3.55 20.29 9.37
N LYS A 153 -2.47 19.56 9.04
CA LYS A 153 -1.16 20.17 8.95
C LYS A 153 -1.22 21.10 7.75
N GLY A 154 -1.40 22.40 8.00
CA GLY A 154 -0.89 23.38 7.06
C GLY A 154 0.63 23.30 7.14
N HIS A 155 1.31 22.51 6.30
CA HIS A 155 2.76 22.54 6.21
C HIS A 155 3.28 22.43 4.77
N PRO A 156 4.41 23.10 4.45
CA PRO A 156 5.12 22.98 3.19
C PRO A 156 5.61 21.56 2.98
N LEU A 157 5.70 21.15 1.71
CA LEU A 157 6.22 19.89 1.22
C LEU A 157 7.61 19.57 1.83
N THR A 158 7.65 18.85 2.94
CA THR A 158 8.88 18.17 3.41
C THR A 158 8.75 16.69 3.11
N HIS A 159 9.45 16.30 2.05
CA HIS A 159 9.68 14.93 1.61
C HIS A 159 10.10 14.03 2.79
N ARG A 160 9.19 13.19 3.29
CA ARG A 160 9.54 12.11 4.20
C ARG A 160 10.00 10.91 3.37
N VAL A 161 11.31 10.66 3.43
CA VAL A 161 11.95 9.45 2.89
C VAL A 161 11.32 8.23 3.55
N ALA A 162 10.96 7.22 2.75
CA ALA A 162 10.46 5.92 3.21
C ALA A 162 11.41 5.29 4.25
N PRO A 163 10.92 4.46 5.19
CA PRO A 163 11.80 3.74 6.12
C PRO A 163 12.82 2.90 5.33
N GLU A 164 14.11 3.12 5.62
CA GLU A 164 15.24 2.43 5.00
C GLU A 164 15.04 0.91 5.04
N PRO A 165 15.14 0.18 3.91
CA PRO A 165 15.19 -1.27 3.91
C PRO A 165 16.55 -1.72 4.45
N THR A 166 16.59 -2.03 5.74
CA THR A 166 17.62 -2.95 6.26
C THR A 166 17.57 -4.24 5.43
N ASP A 167 18.76 -4.74 5.07
CA ASP A 167 19.02 -6.01 4.34
C ASP A 167 19.01 -6.01 2.81
N VAL A 168 19.61 -5.00 2.17
CA VAL A 168 20.22 -5.21 0.83
C VAL A 168 21.61 -5.86 0.91
N ASP A 169 22.31 -5.73 2.03
CA ASP A 169 23.63 -6.38 2.26
C ASP A 169 23.53 -7.91 2.47
N LEU A 170 22.39 -8.41 2.93
CA LEU A 170 22.20 -9.85 3.14
C LEU A 170 22.06 -10.63 1.82
N LEU A 171 21.46 -10.01 0.79
CA LEU A 171 21.28 -10.64 -0.54
C LEU A 171 22.52 -10.58 -1.42
N LEU A 172 23.41 -9.59 -1.24
CA LEU A 172 24.70 -9.55 -1.92
C LEU A 172 25.71 -10.54 -1.31
N THR A 173 25.61 -10.81 -0.01
CA THR A 173 26.50 -11.78 0.66
C THR A 173 26.23 -13.22 0.22
N THR A 174 24.99 -13.58 -0.11
CA THR A 174 24.67 -14.96 -0.56
C THR A 174 25.03 -15.19 -2.04
N ALA A 175 25.04 -14.14 -2.87
CA ALA A 175 25.36 -14.26 -4.31
C ALA A 175 26.86 -14.43 -4.60
N SER A 176 27.75 -14.02 -3.70
CA SER A 176 29.21 -14.18 -3.87
C SER A 176 29.73 -15.57 -3.46
N LEU A 177 28.96 -16.39 -2.75
CA LEU A 177 29.38 -17.71 -2.26
C LEU A 177 29.09 -18.89 -3.21
N LEU A 178 28.58 -18.63 -4.42
CA LEU A 178 28.27 -19.68 -5.41
C LEU A 178 29.18 -19.66 -6.65
N ARG A 179 30.32 -18.94 -6.62
CA ARG A 179 31.30 -18.94 -7.73
C ARG A 179 32.59 -19.72 -7.48
N ASP A 180 32.78 -20.28 -6.29
CA ASP A 180 33.99 -21.03 -5.94
C ASP A 180 33.67 -22.48 -5.57
N ASP A 181 33.16 -23.30 -6.49
CA ASP A 181 33.46 -24.75 -6.49
C ASP A 181 33.05 -25.46 -7.79
N VAL A 182 33.95 -25.50 -8.80
CA VAL A 182 34.09 -26.66 -9.69
C VAL A 182 35.59 -26.89 -9.91
N GLY A 183 36.17 -27.69 -9.02
CA GLY A 183 36.84 -28.94 -9.40
C GLY A 183 38.02 -28.85 -10.38
N SER A 184 39.23 -28.95 -9.81
CA SER A 184 40.47 -29.19 -10.54
C SER A 184 40.66 -30.67 -10.97
N ARG A 185 41.45 -30.85 -12.05
CA ARG A 185 42.29 -32.01 -12.48
C ARG A 185 41.64 -33.05 -13.43
N PRO A 186 42.45 -33.90 -14.11
CA PRO A 186 43.49 -33.60 -15.10
C PRO A 186 43.37 -34.52 -16.35
N GLU A 187 43.86 -34.13 -17.53
CA GLU A 187 44.07 -35.12 -18.61
C GLU A 187 45.45 -34.95 -19.27
N ASP A 188 46.34 -35.87 -18.90
CA ASP A 188 47.45 -36.37 -19.71
C ASP A 188 46.89 -37.36 -20.73
N ALA A 189 47.15 -37.16 -22.03
CA ALA A 189 47.40 -38.23 -23.00
C ALA A 189 47.74 -37.63 -24.37
N SER A 190 49.04 -37.42 -24.60
CA SER A 190 49.61 -37.40 -25.94
C SER A 190 49.47 -38.80 -26.55
N HIS A 191 48.81 -38.96 -27.69
CA HIS A 191 49.05 -40.04 -28.66
C HIS A 191 48.55 -39.68 -30.08
N GLY A 192 49.51 -39.46 -30.98
CA GLY A 192 49.57 -39.76 -32.42
C GLY A 192 48.34 -39.65 -33.36
N GLY A 193 48.52 -38.95 -34.49
CA GLY A 193 47.66 -39.18 -35.67
C GLY A 193 47.77 -38.17 -36.81
N ARG A 194 48.63 -38.48 -37.80
CA ARG A 194 48.90 -37.80 -39.09
C ARG A 194 47.70 -37.20 -39.85
N ARG A 195 47.99 -36.09 -40.56
CA ARG A 195 47.83 -35.78 -42.01
C ARG A 195 48.27 -34.31 -42.15
N GLN A 196 49.28 -33.89 -42.90
CA GLN A 196 49.71 -34.28 -44.25
C GLN A 196 51.23 -34.44 -44.32
#